data_AF-A0A534KG54-F1
#
_entry.id   AF-A0A534KG54-F1
#
_cell.length_a   1.000
_cell.length_b   1.000
_cell.length_c   1.000
_cell.angle_alpha   90.00
_cell.angle_beta   90.00
_cell.angle_gamma   90.00
#
_symmetry.space_group_name_H-M   'P 1'
#
loop_
_entity.id
_entity.type
_entity.pdbx_description
1 polymer ?
#
loop_
_entity_poly.entity_id
_entity_poly.type
_entity_poly.pdbx_seq_one_letter_code
_entity_poly.pdbx_strand_id
1 'polypeptide(L)'
;MARRRYELPGDLGPASLEARRVFYRETMDYRAAERWMARPPQGDRAYALILGRHSGIYPRRFRSLKNVPLIVDDARGPRDLRPFLTKYLPEGVYYDRNVYASLAEARRAGIDYAHAWRSRYFLGQELAFDLDPENLDCPIHGDIADKMRRGQGLSFCDWEFEEVRRQAAELHDELSRRWRRLQVVYSGRGFHIHVFDEDGFRLSRRDRTTIAQRVARRYAIDEWVTSGEMRLIRLPYSLHGMVSRIVIPVDRSRIERFRYDDPRARPRGLHP
;
A
#
# COMPACT_ATOMS: atom_id res chain seq x y z
N MET A 1 16.82 -11.50 17.74
CA MET A 1 15.71 -10.52 17.82
C MET A 1 14.41 -11.29 17.91
N ALA A 2 13.70 -11.14 19.03
CA ALA A 2 12.35 -11.66 19.19
C ALA A 2 11.44 -11.11 18.09
N ARG A 3 10.54 -11.94 17.57
CA ARG A 3 9.56 -11.57 16.57
C ARG A 3 8.57 -10.58 17.22
N ARG A 4 8.41 -9.38 16.68
CA ARG A 4 7.40 -8.43 17.20
C ARG A 4 6.02 -9.06 17.04
N ARG A 5 5.27 -9.13 18.13
CA ARG A 5 3.89 -9.59 18.15
C ARG A 5 3.01 -8.34 18.24
N TYR A 6 2.24 -8.10 17.19
CA TYR A 6 1.28 -7.02 17.11
C TYR A 6 -0.08 -7.50 17.62
N GLU A 7 -0.77 -6.65 18.37
CA GLU A 7 -2.16 -6.83 18.79
C GLU A 7 -3.07 -6.38 17.64
N LEU A 8 -3.79 -7.33 17.05
CA LEU A 8 -4.64 -7.10 15.89
C LEU A 8 -6.03 -7.67 16.18
N PRO A 9 -7.11 -7.06 15.67
CA PRO A 9 -8.46 -7.48 16.01
C PRO A 9 -8.88 -8.72 15.21
N GLY A 10 -9.84 -9.47 15.77
CA GLY A 10 -10.39 -10.67 15.16
C GLY A 10 -9.33 -11.75 14.87
N ASP A 11 -9.33 -12.25 13.64
CA ASP A 11 -8.41 -13.29 13.15
C ASP A 11 -7.26 -12.72 12.30
N LEU A 12 -6.99 -11.42 12.41
CA LEU A 12 -5.88 -10.80 11.69
C LEU A 12 -4.55 -11.30 12.26
N GLY A 13 -3.65 -11.67 11.35
CA GLY A 13 -2.34 -12.18 11.73
C GLY A 13 -1.45 -12.46 10.53
N PRO A 14 -0.16 -12.73 10.78
CA PRO A 14 0.82 -12.86 9.72
C PRO A 14 0.69 -14.17 8.95
N ALA A 15 0.54 -14.08 7.63
CA ALA A 15 0.45 -15.23 6.73
C ALA A 15 1.75 -16.03 6.71
N SER A 16 1.65 -17.36 6.81
CA SER A 16 2.77 -18.29 6.66
C SER A 16 3.39 -18.24 5.26
N LEU A 17 4.60 -18.77 5.08
CA LEU A 17 5.24 -18.85 3.76
C LEU A 17 4.47 -19.77 2.80
N GLU A 18 3.88 -20.84 3.32
CA GLU A 18 3.03 -21.74 2.54
C GLU A 18 1.76 -21.02 2.08
N ALA A 19 1.10 -20.30 2.99
CA ALA A 19 -0.06 -19.48 2.69
C ALA A 19 0.24 -18.45 1.58
N ARG A 20 1.36 -17.72 1.70
CA ARG A 20 1.82 -16.79 0.65
C ARG A 20 2.09 -17.51 -0.67
N ARG A 21 2.69 -18.71 -0.64
CA ARG A 21 2.99 -19.50 -1.84
C ARG A 21 1.72 -19.91 -2.56
N VAL A 22 0.75 -20.48 -1.85
CA VAL A 22 -0.56 -20.85 -2.40
C VAL A 22 -1.22 -19.61 -2.98
N PHE A 23 -1.26 -18.50 -2.23
CA PHE A 23 -1.89 -17.27 -2.70
C PHE A 23 -1.31 -16.77 -4.03
N TYR A 24 0.01 -16.52 -4.07
CA TYR A 24 0.66 -15.98 -5.27
C TYR A 24 0.71 -16.99 -6.43
N ARG A 25 0.67 -18.29 -6.15
CA ARG A 25 0.67 -19.30 -7.21
C ARG A 25 -0.72 -19.51 -7.80
N GLU A 26 -1.75 -19.51 -6.97
CA GLU A 26 -3.05 -20.11 -7.34
C GLU A 26 -4.22 -19.14 -7.28
N THR A 27 -4.25 -18.20 -6.33
CA THR A 27 -5.47 -17.43 -6.04
C THR A 27 -5.35 -15.93 -6.26
N MET A 28 -4.15 -15.36 -6.41
CA MET A 28 -3.97 -13.95 -6.72
C MET A 28 -4.65 -13.61 -8.05
N ASP A 29 -5.55 -12.61 -8.05
CA ASP A 29 -6.19 -12.14 -9.27
C ASP A 29 -5.26 -11.20 -10.05
N TYR A 30 -4.33 -11.81 -10.78
CA TYR A 30 -3.40 -11.10 -11.66
C TYR A 30 -4.14 -10.29 -12.74
N ARG A 31 -5.31 -10.72 -13.21
CA ARG A 31 -6.07 -9.99 -14.23
C ARG A 31 -6.61 -8.68 -13.67
N ALA A 32 -7.13 -8.69 -12.46
CA ALA A 32 -7.60 -7.49 -11.79
C ALA A 32 -6.45 -6.54 -11.43
N ALA A 33 -5.31 -7.08 -11.00
CA ALA A 33 -4.10 -6.29 -10.77
C ALA A 33 -3.61 -5.61 -12.06
N GLU A 34 -3.59 -6.32 -13.20
CA GLU A 34 -3.26 -5.73 -14.52
C GLU A 34 -4.22 -4.59 -14.88
N ARG A 35 -5.54 -4.78 -14.69
CA ARG A 35 -6.53 -3.72 -14.94
C ARG A 35 -6.32 -2.51 -14.05
N TRP A 36 -5.90 -2.70 -12.79
CA TRP A 36 -5.53 -1.60 -11.90
C TRP A 36 -4.32 -0.84 -12.43
N MET A 37 -3.28 -1.55 -12.86
CA MET A 37 -2.03 -0.97 -13.35
C MET A 37 -2.11 -0.39 -14.76
N ALA A 38 -3.22 -0.57 -15.48
CA ALA A 38 -3.49 0.08 -16.76
C ALA A 38 -3.65 1.62 -16.66
N ARG A 39 -3.49 2.20 -15.46
CA ARG A 39 -3.56 3.64 -15.20
C ARG A 39 -2.25 4.14 -14.55
N PRO A 40 -1.68 5.25 -15.04
CA PRO A 40 -2.05 5.94 -16.28
C PRO A 40 -1.73 5.07 -17.52
N PRO A 41 -2.37 5.33 -18.67
CA PRO A 41 -2.16 4.53 -19.88
C PRO A 41 -0.78 4.73 -20.53
N GLN A 42 -0.04 5.75 -20.10
CA GLN A 42 1.27 6.12 -20.64
C GLN A 42 2.32 6.02 -19.54
N GLY A 43 3.50 5.54 -19.93
CA GLY A 43 4.67 5.42 -19.07
C GLY A 43 4.72 4.11 -18.27
N ASP A 44 5.94 3.74 -17.91
CA ASP A 44 6.27 2.55 -17.15
C ASP A 44 6.23 2.82 -15.64
N ARG A 45 5.98 1.77 -14.85
CA ARG A 45 5.94 1.82 -13.39
C ARG A 45 6.65 0.63 -12.77
N ALA A 46 7.53 0.91 -11.81
CA ALA A 46 8.28 -0.15 -11.14
C ALA A 46 7.43 -0.82 -10.07
N TYR A 47 7.80 -2.04 -9.68
CA TYR A 47 7.21 -2.75 -8.56
C TYR A 47 8.23 -2.90 -7.44
N ALA A 48 7.77 -3.18 -6.23
CA ALA A 48 8.64 -3.48 -5.11
C ALA A 48 8.07 -4.58 -4.22
N LEU A 49 8.97 -5.42 -3.70
CA LEU A 49 8.63 -6.51 -2.78
C LEU A 49 9.23 -6.22 -1.40
N ILE A 50 8.41 -6.35 -0.36
CA ILE A 50 8.86 -6.35 1.05
C ILE A 50 8.68 -7.77 1.59
N LEU A 51 9.77 -8.37 2.08
CA LEU A 51 9.74 -9.82 2.36
C LEU A 51 9.13 -10.19 3.71
N GLY A 52 9.56 -9.54 4.78
CA GLY A 52 9.14 -9.89 6.14
C GLY A 52 9.61 -8.85 7.14
N ARG A 53 9.55 -7.57 6.74
CA ARG A 53 10.04 -6.43 7.52
C ARG A 53 9.34 -6.36 8.87
N HIS A 54 8.03 -6.60 8.88
CA HIS A 54 7.20 -6.42 10.06
C HIS A 54 6.88 -7.75 10.75
N SER A 55 6.40 -8.76 10.01
CA SER A 55 6.07 -10.07 10.56
C SER A 55 7.29 -10.91 10.94
N GLY A 56 8.46 -10.61 10.37
CA GLY A 56 9.64 -11.47 10.48
C GLY A 56 9.54 -12.81 9.74
N ILE A 57 8.47 -13.06 8.98
CA ILE A 57 8.30 -14.25 8.14
C ILE A 57 8.86 -13.96 6.75
N TYR A 58 9.93 -14.68 6.37
CA TYR A 58 10.54 -14.65 5.04
C TYR A 58 11.35 -15.94 4.83
N PRO A 59 11.63 -16.35 3.57
CA PRO A 59 12.52 -17.48 3.32
C PRO A 59 13.94 -17.18 3.84
N ARG A 60 14.50 -18.04 4.71
CA ARG A 60 15.77 -17.78 5.42
C ARG A 60 16.96 -17.44 4.50
N ARG A 61 17.00 -18.00 3.29
CA ARG A 61 18.00 -17.70 2.26
C ARG A 61 18.05 -16.23 1.83
N PHE A 62 17.00 -15.45 2.10
CA PHE A 62 16.91 -14.01 1.79
C PHE A 62 17.01 -13.12 3.03
N ARG A 63 17.66 -13.59 4.11
CA ARG A 63 17.78 -12.84 5.37
C ARG A 63 18.37 -11.44 5.21
N SER A 64 19.36 -11.26 4.34
CA SER A 64 19.96 -9.95 4.05
C SER A 64 18.99 -8.97 3.39
N LEU A 65 17.95 -9.48 2.71
CA LEU A 65 16.99 -8.69 1.96
C LEU A 65 15.72 -8.35 2.74
N LYS A 66 15.53 -8.90 3.95
CA LYS A 66 14.24 -8.83 4.66
C LYS A 66 13.72 -7.40 4.91
N ASN A 67 14.64 -6.44 5.06
CA ASN A 67 14.35 -5.04 5.36
C ASN A 67 14.55 -4.11 4.15
N VAL A 68 14.98 -4.65 3.02
CA VAL A 68 15.28 -3.90 1.79
C VAL A 68 14.08 -4.02 0.84
N PRO A 69 13.53 -2.91 0.33
CA PRO A 69 12.55 -2.97 -0.76
C PRO A 69 13.24 -3.51 -2.01
N LEU A 70 12.82 -4.70 -2.47
CA LEU A 70 13.35 -5.29 -3.71
C LEU A 70 12.62 -4.70 -4.89
N ILE A 71 13.28 -3.82 -5.63
CA ILE A 71 12.72 -3.20 -6.84
C ILE A 71 12.70 -4.22 -7.98
N VAL A 72 11.58 -4.27 -8.69
CA VAL A 72 11.38 -5.07 -9.90
C VAL A 72 10.96 -4.09 -11.01
N ASP A 73 11.90 -3.75 -11.87
CA ASP A 73 11.79 -2.73 -12.93
C ASP A 73 11.88 -3.33 -14.35
N ASP A 74 11.92 -4.65 -14.46
CA ASP A 74 11.84 -5.43 -15.72
C ASP A 74 10.47 -6.09 -15.95
N ALA A 75 9.55 -6.01 -14.99
CA ALA A 75 8.19 -6.52 -15.13
C ALA A 75 7.32 -5.53 -15.92
N ARG A 76 6.67 -5.98 -16.99
CA ARG A 76 5.75 -5.13 -17.78
C ARG A 76 4.39 -4.95 -17.12
N GLY A 77 4.02 -5.86 -16.23
CA GLY A 77 2.75 -5.85 -15.53
C GLY A 77 2.73 -6.86 -14.37
N PRO A 78 1.67 -6.85 -13.55
CA PRO A 78 1.56 -7.76 -12.40
C PRO A 78 1.73 -9.24 -12.71
N ARG A 79 1.37 -9.73 -13.90
CA ARG A 79 1.59 -11.14 -14.28
C ARG A 79 3.06 -11.52 -14.32
N ASP A 80 3.91 -10.61 -14.80
CA ASP A 80 5.36 -10.82 -14.90
C ASP A 80 6.01 -10.90 -13.50
N LEU A 81 5.31 -10.48 -12.44
CA LEU A 81 5.78 -10.61 -11.06
C LEU A 81 5.72 -12.05 -10.53
N ARG A 82 4.93 -12.95 -11.12
CA ARG A 82 4.67 -14.29 -10.55
C ARG A 82 5.94 -15.10 -10.23
N PRO A 83 7.00 -15.13 -11.06
CA PRO A 83 8.26 -15.80 -10.70
C PRO A 83 8.92 -15.19 -9.47
N PHE A 84 8.90 -13.86 -9.33
CA PHE A 84 9.44 -13.16 -8.16
C PHE A 84 8.61 -13.45 -6.91
N LEU A 85 7.28 -13.37 -7.01
CA LEU A 85 6.36 -13.58 -5.89
C LEU A 85 6.46 -15.00 -5.34
N THR A 86 6.57 -16.01 -6.21
CA THR A 86 6.72 -17.42 -5.81
C THR A 86 8.14 -17.75 -5.31
N LYS A 87 9.17 -17.05 -5.79
CA LYS A 87 10.55 -17.18 -5.31
C LYS A 87 10.75 -16.57 -3.92
N TYR A 88 10.30 -15.32 -3.74
CA TYR A 88 10.58 -14.49 -2.57
C TYR A 88 9.51 -14.55 -1.48
N LEU A 89 8.27 -14.92 -1.82
CA LEU A 89 7.13 -15.04 -0.89
C LEU A 89 6.94 -13.80 -0.01
N PRO A 90 6.76 -12.61 -0.63
CA PRO A 90 6.81 -11.35 0.09
C PRO A 90 5.63 -11.15 1.05
N GLU A 91 5.90 -10.44 2.14
CA GLU A 91 4.92 -9.90 3.09
C GLU A 91 4.06 -8.82 2.46
N GLY A 92 4.56 -8.10 1.46
CA GLY A 92 3.77 -7.14 0.71
C GLY A 92 4.34 -6.89 -0.67
N VAL A 93 3.43 -6.64 -1.62
CA VAL A 93 3.73 -6.22 -2.99
C VAL A 93 3.29 -4.78 -3.14
N TYR A 94 4.16 -3.97 -3.73
CA TYR A 94 3.96 -2.54 -3.91
C TYR A 94 4.22 -2.19 -5.38
N TYR A 95 3.64 -1.09 -5.83
CA TYR A 95 4.02 -0.44 -7.07
C TYR A 95 4.52 0.98 -6.79
N ASP A 96 5.34 1.49 -7.69
CA ASP A 96 5.83 2.85 -7.65
C ASP A 96 4.75 3.81 -8.16
N ARG A 97 4.40 4.80 -7.34
CA ARG A 97 3.52 5.89 -7.74
C ARG A 97 4.14 6.78 -8.80
N ASN A 98 5.46 6.80 -8.92
CA ASN A 98 6.15 7.47 -10.02
C ASN A 98 5.88 6.76 -11.35
N VAL A 99 5.79 7.56 -12.40
CA VAL A 99 5.62 7.13 -13.79
C VAL A 99 6.86 7.55 -14.56
N TYR A 100 7.38 6.63 -15.36
CA TYR A 100 8.63 6.80 -16.10
C TYR A 100 8.39 6.72 -17.60
N ALA A 101 9.14 7.47 -18.40
CA ALA A 101 9.08 7.38 -19.86
C ALA A 101 9.52 6.00 -20.35
N SER A 102 10.58 5.45 -19.75
CA SER A 102 11.04 4.08 -19.95
C SER A 102 11.82 3.61 -18.72
N LEU A 103 11.38 2.53 -18.08
CA LEU A 103 12.14 1.91 -17.00
C LEU A 103 13.42 1.26 -17.49
N ALA A 104 13.42 0.73 -18.71
CA ALA A 104 14.62 0.15 -19.31
C ALA A 104 15.73 1.21 -19.48
N GLU A 105 15.39 2.42 -19.92
CA GLU A 105 16.34 3.54 -20.00
C GLU A 105 16.73 4.06 -18.61
N ALA A 106 15.77 4.26 -17.72
CA ALA A 106 16.03 4.71 -16.36
C ALA A 106 17.00 3.76 -15.63
N ARG A 107 16.83 2.44 -15.79
CA ARG A 107 17.74 1.43 -15.24
C ARG A 107 19.12 1.50 -15.87
N ARG A 108 19.23 1.60 -17.21
CA ARG A 108 20.53 1.76 -17.89
C ARG A 108 21.28 3.01 -17.44
N ALA A 109 20.55 4.09 -17.13
CA ALA A 109 21.11 5.32 -16.62
C ALA A 109 21.39 5.31 -15.11
N GLY A 110 21.09 4.21 -14.40
CA GLY A 110 21.33 4.09 -12.96
C GLY A 110 20.50 5.06 -12.12
N ILE A 111 19.28 5.39 -12.54
CA ILE A 111 18.42 6.34 -11.81
C ILE A 111 18.11 5.82 -10.41
N ASP A 112 18.35 6.66 -9.41
CA ASP A 112 17.79 6.46 -8.09
C ASP A 112 16.29 6.79 -8.10
N TYR A 113 15.45 5.76 -8.04
CA TYR A 113 14.01 5.90 -8.02
C TYR A 113 13.49 6.74 -6.84
N ALA A 114 14.21 6.81 -5.71
CA ALA A 114 13.84 7.66 -4.58
C ALA A 114 13.98 9.16 -4.90
N HIS A 115 14.92 9.52 -5.79
CA HIS A 115 15.19 10.89 -6.20
C HIS A 115 14.77 11.18 -7.65
N ALA A 116 13.87 10.35 -8.21
CA ALA A 116 13.47 10.38 -9.61
C ALA A 116 12.83 11.70 -10.07
N TRP A 117 12.29 12.52 -9.17
CA TRP A 117 11.62 13.78 -9.50
C TRP A 117 12.50 14.78 -10.28
N ARG A 118 13.83 14.67 -10.16
CA ARG A 118 14.80 15.50 -10.88
C ARG A 118 15.26 14.88 -12.21
N SER A 119 14.81 13.67 -12.50
CA SER A 119 15.23 12.89 -13.65
C SER A 119 14.44 13.27 -14.89
N ARG A 120 15.10 13.34 -16.05
CA ARG A 120 14.46 13.47 -17.37
C ARG A 120 13.52 12.32 -17.72
N TYR A 121 13.65 11.17 -17.04
CA TYR A 121 12.80 10.00 -17.28
C TYR A 121 11.50 10.04 -16.47
N PHE A 122 11.37 10.95 -15.50
CA PHE A 122 10.17 11.05 -14.67
C PHE A 122 9.08 11.86 -15.38
N LEU A 123 7.89 11.26 -15.49
CA LEU A 123 6.73 11.87 -16.14
C LEU A 123 5.71 12.46 -15.16
N GLY A 124 5.75 12.04 -13.90
CA GLY A 124 4.79 12.45 -12.88
C GLY A 124 4.63 11.37 -11.81
N GLN A 125 3.78 11.65 -10.83
CA GLN A 125 3.52 10.72 -9.73
C GLN A 125 2.03 10.64 -9.42
N GLU A 126 1.49 9.45 -9.22
CA GLU A 126 0.11 9.28 -8.74
C GLU A 126 -0.08 9.97 -7.39
N LEU A 127 -1.08 10.86 -7.28
CA LEU A 127 -1.48 11.43 -5.99
C LEU A 127 -2.30 10.38 -5.24
N ALA A 128 -1.92 10.11 -3.99
CA ALA A 128 -2.66 9.21 -3.12
C ALA A 128 -2.61 9.69 -1.67
N PHE A 129 -3.61 9.29 -0.90
CA PHE A 129 -3.76 9.56 0.53
C PHE A 129 -3.82 8.21 1.23
N ASP A 130 -3.05 8.03 2.31
CA ASP A 130 -3.03 6.79 3.08
C ASP A 130 -3.55 7.07 4.48
N LEU A 131 -4.68 6.45 4.84
CA LEU A 131 -5.25 6.47 6.18
C LEU A 131 -5.01 5.11 6.80
N ASP A 132 -4.15 5.06 7.81
CA ASP A 132 -3.81 3.83 8.53
C ASP A 132 -4.02 4.07 10.04
N PRO A 133 -4.58 3.09 10.78
CA PRO A 133 -4.78 3.22 12.23
C PRO A 133 -3.53 3.61 13.04
N GLU A 134 -2.32 3.36 12.51
CA GLU A 134 -1.07 3.80 13.14
C GLU A 134 -0.93 5.33 13.29
N ASN A 135 -1.72 6.10 12.53
CA ASN A 135 -1.76 7.56 12.57
C ASN A 135 -2.88 8.13 13.46
N LEU A 136 -3.57 7.29 14.23
CA LEU A 136 -4.62 7.70 15.17
C LEU A 136 -4.19 7.55 16.62
N ASP A 137 -4.54 8.55 17.43
CA ASP A 137 -4.65 8.38 18.87
C ASP A 137 -5.90 7.57 19.20
N CYS A 138 -5.76 6.58 20.09
CA CYS A 138 -6.85 5.71 20.47
C CYS A 138 -7.33 6.07 21.89
N PRO A 139 -8.62 6.42 22.10
CA PRO A 139 -9.13 6.75 23.42
C PRO A 139 -9.13 5.55 24.39
N ILE A 140 -8.98 4.33 23.86
CA ILE A 140 -8.96 3.08 24.63
C ILE A 140 -7.52 2.68 24.97
N HIS A 141 -6.61 2.81 24.01
CA HIS A 141 -5.25 2.26 24.10
C HIS A 141 -4.15 3.31 24.23
N GLY A 142 -4.46 4.61 24.27
CA GLY A 142 -3.50 5.70 24.38
C GLY A 142 -3.07 6.28 23.04
N ASP A 143 -2.14 7.24 23.10
CA ASP A 143 -1.67 7.99 21.95
C ASP A 143 -0.67 7.20 21.07
N ILE A 144 -0.28 7.78 19.94
CA ILE A 144 0.72 7.19 19.03
C ILE A 144 2.05 6.92 19.78
N ALA A 145 2.47 7.82 20.68
CA ALA A 145 3.71 7.68 21.42
C ALA A 145 3.66 6.48 22.41
N ASP A 146 2.52 6.25 23.08
CA ASP A 146 2.24 5.10 23.92
C ASP A 146 2.32 3.79 23.13
N LYS A 147 1.72 3.73 21.93
CA LYS A 147 1.81 2.55 21.06
C LYS A 147 3.25 2.28 20.64
N MET A 148 3.99 3.31 20.25
CA MET A 148 5.37 3.19 19.82
C MET A 148 6.28 2.70 20.96
N ARG A 149 6.11 3.22 22.18
CA ARG A 149 6.84 2.76 23.38
C ARG A 149 6.61 1.28 23.66
N ARG A 150 5.39 0.78 23.46
CA ARG A 150 5.03 -0.64 23.61
C ARG A 150 5.45 -1.51 22.42
N GLY A 151 6.02 -0.93 21.37
CA GLY A 151 6.36 -1.64 20.13
C GLY A 151 5.13 -2.08 19.32
N GLN A 152 3.96 -1.51 19.61
CA GLN A 152 2.65 -1.79 19.02
C GLN A 152 2.27 -0.78 17.91
N GLY A 153 3.24 -0.10 17.31
CA GLY A 153 2.98 0.94 16.30
C GLY A 153 2.29 0.47 15.02
N LEU A 154 2.16 -0.84 14.77
CA LEU A 154 1.41 -1.40 13.62
C LEU A 154 0.11 -2.10 14.02
N SER A 155 -0.16 -2.11 15.33
CA SER A 155 -1.34 -2.69 15.95
C SER A 155 -2.51 -1.72 15.84
N PHE A 156 -3.72 -2.25 15.88
CA PHE A 156 -4.94 -1.44 15.91
C PHE A 156 -6.06 -2.22 16.58
N CYS A 157 -7.12 -1.53 17.01
CA CYS A 157 -8.36 -2.15 17.50
C CYS A 157 -9.56 -1.82 16.60
N ASP A 158 -10.72 -2.38 16.93
CA ASP A 158 -11.96 -2.16 16.17
C ASP A 158 -12.31 -0.67 16.04
N TRP A 159 -12.16 0.10 17.13
CA TRP A 159 -12.45 1.54 17.14
C TRP A 159 -11.56 2.31 16.16
N GLU A 160 -10.25 2.03 16.15
CA GLU A 160 -9.31 2.75 15.28
C GLU A 160 -9.59 2.44 13.80
N PHE A 161 -9.96 1.19 13.51
CA PHE A 161 -10.37 0.81 12.15
C PHE A 161 -11.66 1.54 11.73
N GLU A 162 -12.66 1.58 12.61
CA GLU A 162 -13.92 2.28 12.36
C GLU A 162 -13.71 3.78 12.14
N GLU A 163 -12.81 4.38 12.89
CA GLU A 163 -12.48 5.80 12.77
C GLU A 163 -11.72 6.09 11.47
N VAL A 164 -10.70 5.30 11.12
CA VAL A 164 -10.02 5.39 9.81
C VAL A 164 -11.02 5.20 8.66
N ARG A 165 -11.95 4.26 8.77
CA ARG A 165 -12.99 4.00 7.77
C ARG A 165 -13.93 5.20 7.61
N ARG A 166 -14.37 5.81 8.71
CA ARG A 166 -15.20 7.03 8.71
C ARG A 166 -14.46 8.17 8.02
N GLN A 167 -13.22 8.43 8.42
CA GLN A 167 -12.39 9.47 7.83
C GLN A 167 -12.10 9.23 6.34
N ALA A 168 -11.92 7.98 5.92
CA ALA A 168 -11.72 7.64 4.52
C ALA A 168 -12.96 7.95 3.66
N ALA A 169 -14.17 7.69 4.17
CA ALA A 169 -15.42 8.03 3.48
C ALA A 169 -15.58 9.56 3.34
N GLU A 170 -15.34 10.31 4.42
CA GLU A 170 -15.43 11.76 4.44
C GLU A 170 -14.38 12.44 3.55
N LEU A 171 -13.13 11.97 3.62
CA LEU A 171 -12.06 12.48 2.77
C LEU A 171 -12.35 12.18 1.30
N HIS A 172 -12.88 11.00 0.97
CA HIS A 172 -13.31 10.71 -0.39
C HIS A 172 -14.34 11.73 -0.88
N ASP A 173 -15.38 12.03 -0.09
CA ASP A 173 -16.44 12.98 -0.46
C ASP A 173 -15.92 14.41 -0.60
N GLU A 174 -14.93 14.80 0.20
CA GLU A 174 -14.24 16.07 0.01
C GLU A 174 -13.46 16.09 -1.29
N LEU A 175 -12.64 15.07 -1.54
CA LEU A 175 -11.79 14.98 -2.71
C LEU A 175 -12.62 14.90 -4.01
N SER A 176 -13.80 14.27 -3.97
CA SER A 176 -14.67 14.14 -5.16
C SER A 176 -15.23 15.47 -5.65
N ARG A 177 -15.16 16.54 -4.84
CA ARG A 177 -15.50 17.90 -5.29
C ARG A 177 -14.46 18.49 -6.25
N ARG A 178 -13.23 17.97 -6.24
CA ARG A 178 -12.11 18.45 -7.08
C ARG A 178 -11.66 17.42 -8.11
N TRP A 179 -11.64 16.15 -7.75
CA TRP A 179 -11.07 15.07 -8.55
C TRP A 179 -12.18 14.16 -9.07
N ARG A 180 -12.09 13.74 -10.33
CA ARG A 180 -13.14 12.94 -10.98
C ARG A 180 -12.84 11.45 -10.96
N ARG A 181 -11.57 11.08 -10.94
CA ARG A 181 -11.11 9.68 -11.06
C ARG A 181 -10.53 9.19 -9.75
N LEU A 182 -11.37 9.11 -8.72
CA LEU A 182 -11.01 8.58 -7.41
C LEU A 182 -11.24 7.07 -7.34
N GLN A 183 -10.37 6.37 -6.61
CA GLN A 183 -10.56 4.97 -6.22
C GLN A 183 -10.12 4.78 -4.77
N VAL A 184 -10.93 4.09 -3.97
CA VAL A 184 -10.56 3.72 -2.60
C VAL A 184 -10.10 2.27 -2.58
N VAL A 185 -9.06 1.97 -1.82
CA VAL A 185 -8.49 0.64 -1.65
C VAL A 185 -8.37 0.35 -0.17
N TYR A 186 -8.91 -0.78 0.28
CA TYR A 186 -8.57 -1.34 1.58
C TYR A 186 -7.16 -1.93 1.53
N SER A 187 -6.23 -1.37 2.32
CA SER A 187 -4.80 -1.70 2.31
C SER A 187 -4.45 -2.94 3.12
N GLY A 188 -5.44 -3.51 3.83
CA GLY A 188 -5.31 -4.59 4.80
C GLY A 188 -5.42 -4.11 6.26
N ARG A 189 -5.13 -2.83 6.54
CA ARG A 189 -5.31 -2.22 7.87
C ARG A 189 -6.09 -0.93 7.83
N GLY A 190 -5.95 -0.17 6.76
CA GLY A 190 -6.65 1.08 6.56
C GLY A 190 -7.05 1.25 5.09
N PHE A 191 -7.08 2.49 4.62
CA PHE A 191 -7.54 2.81 3.28
C PHE A 191 -6.58 3.72 2.55
N HIS A 192 -6.35 3.43 1.29
CA HIS A 192 -5.75 4.37 0.36
C HIS A 192 -6.84 5.02 -0.48
N ILE A 193 -6.72 6.31 -0.74
CA ILE A 193 -7.51 7.02 -1.75
C ILE A 193 -6.57 7.43 -2.88
N HIS A 194 -6.80 6.89 -4.07
CA HIS A 194 -5.98 7.11 -5.25
C HIS A 194 -6.66 8.12 -6.18
N VAL A 195 -5.89 9.09 -6.70
CA VAL A 195 -6.33 10.09 -7.68
C VAL A 195 -5.72 9.77 -9.03
N PHE A 196 -6.56 9.41 -10.01
CA PHE A 196 -6.15 9.06 -11.37
C PHE A 196 -6.43 10.16 -12.40
N ASP A 197 -6.79 11.37 -11.96
CA ASP A 197 -6.87 12.55 -12.80
C ASP A 197 -5.46 12.95 -13.28
N GLU A 198 -5.31 13.31 -14.56
CA GLU A 198 -3.99 13.69 -15.13
C GLU A 198 -3.33 14.85 -14.37
N ASP A 199 -4.12 15.83 -13.95
CA ASP A 199 -3.65 16.97 -13.16
C ASP A 199 -3.04 16.52 -11.83
N GLY A 200 -3.54 15.43 -11.25
CA GLY A 200 -2.97 14.82 -10.05
C GLY A 200 -1.54 14.33 -10.28
N PHE A 201 -1.23 13.81 -11.48
CA PHE A 201 0.13 13.37 -11.83
C PHE A 201 1.12 14.52 -12.01
N ARG A 202 0.63 15.68 -12.46
CA ARG A 202 1.44 16.87 -12.79
C ARG A 202 1.75 17.78 -11.61
N LEU A 203 1.14 17.54 -10.43
CA LEU A 203 1.39 18.33 -9.22
C LEU A 203 2.87 18.34 -8.83
N SER A 204 3.41 19.53 -8.56
CA SER A 204 4.76 19.69 -8.02
C SER A 204 4.85 19.18 -6.58
N ARG A 205 6.07 18.93 -6.07
CA ARG A 205 6.27 18.56 -4.65
C ARG A 205 5.67 19.62 -3.73
N ARG A 206 5.84 20.90 -4.06
CA ARG A 206 5.31 22.02 -3.27
C ARG A 206 3.79 21.96 -3.17
N ASP A 207 3.10 21.75 -4.29
CA ASP A 207 1.63 21.64 -4.31
C ASP A 207 1.16 20.47 -3.47
N ARG A 208 1.85 19.31 -3.57
CA ARG A 208 1.53 18.12 -2.78
C ARG A 208 1.76 18.31 -1.30
N THR A 209 2.86 18.95 -0.89
CA THR A 209 3.11 19.29 0.51
C THR A 209 2.01 20.18 1.07
N THR A 210 1.57 21.19 0.30
CA THR A 210 0.44 22.05 0.72
C THR A 210 -0.86 21.25 0.84
N ILE A 211 -1.15 20.34 -0.10
CA ILE A 211 -2.31 19.45 -0.02
C ILE A 211 -2.23 18.56 1.21
N ALA A 212 -1.08 17.90 1.44
CA ALA A 212 -0.84 17.00 2.56
C ALA A 212 -1.10 17.71 3.89
N GLN A 213 -0.45 18.85 4.13
CA GLN A 213 -0.62 19.63 5.36
C GLN A 213 -2.06 20.08 5.59
N ARG A 214 -2.77 20.48 4.53
CA ARG A 214 -4.19 20.91 4.66
C ARG A 214 -5.11 19.74 4.99
N VAL A 215 -4.85 18.56 4.42
CA VAL A 215 -5.67 17.36 4.67
C VAL A 215 -5.35 16.77 6.05
N ALA A 216 -4.07 16.70 6.43
CA ALA A 216 -3.61 16.16 7.71
C ALA A 216 -4.17 16.90 8.94
N ARG A 217 -4.55 18.17 8.80
CA ARG A 217 -5.23 18.94 9.86
C ARG A 217 -6.64 18.44 10.21
N ARG A 218 -7.23 17.61 9.35
CA ARG A 218 -8.63 17.16 9.46
C ARG A 218 -8.78 15.64 9.40
N TYR A 219 -7.80 14.95 8.84
CA TYR A 219 -7.81 13.52 8.63
C TYR A 219 -6.44 12.94 8.99
N ALA A 220 -6.42 11.76 9.60
CA ALA A 220 -5.24 11.01 10.00
C ALA A 220 -4.58 10.33 8.78
N ILE A 221 -4.13 11.15 7.84
CA ILE A 221 -3.37 10.70 6.67
C ILE A 221 -1.87 10.61 7.01
N ASP A 222 -1.15 9.74 6.30
CA ASP A 222 0.30 9.86 6.18
C ASP A 222 0.65 10.98 5.18
N GLU A 223 1.22 12.08 5.70
CA GLU A 223 1.67 13.22 4.91
C GLU A 223 2.79 12.87 3.92
N TRP A 224 3.62 11.87 4.21
CA TRP A 224 4.74 11.46 3.36
C TRP A 224 4.26 10.73 2.11
N VAL A 225 3.14 9.99 2.23
CA VAL A 225 2.45 9.43 1.07
C VAL A 225 1.87 10.55 0.22
N THR A 226 1.17 11.51 0.83
CA THR A 226 0.49 12.56 0.05
C THR A 226 1.47 13.54 -0.62
N SER A 227 2.51 13.96 0.10
CA SER A 227 3.57 14.84 -0.40
C SER A 227 4.41 14.22 -1.53
N GLY A 228 4.44 12.89 -1.61
CA GLY A 228 5.13 12.16 -2.66
C GLY A 228 6.52 11.64 -2.28
N GLU A 229 6.94 11.82 -1.02
CA GLU A 229 8.18 11.26 -0.50
C GLU A 229 8.10 9.72 -0.39
N MET A 230 6.99 9.18 0.12
CA MET A 230 6.76 7.74 0.19
C MET A 230 6.18 7.20 -1.13
N ARG A 231 7.02 7.03 -2.15
CA ARG A 231 6.56 6.67 -3.51
C ARG A 231 5.88 5.30 -3.65
N LEU A 232 6.21 4.33 -2.80
CA LEU A 232 5.69 2.96 -2.89
C LEU A 232 4.33 2.84 -2.21
N ILE A 233 3.36 2.25 -2.90
CA ILE A 233 2.04 1.95 -2.34
C ILE A 233 1.63 0.52 -2.66
N ARG A 234 0.85 -0.09 -1.77
CA ARG A 234 0.52 -1.52 -1.87
C ARG A 234 -0.29 -1.81 -3.13
N LEU A 235 0.09 -2.84 -3.87
CA LEU A 235 -0.56 -3.24 -5.12
C LEU A 235 -1.94 -3.88 -4.82
N PRO A 236 -3.05 -3.35 -5.38
CA PRO A 236 -4.34 -4.02 -5.28
C PRO A 236 -4.32 -5.44 -5.83
N TYR A 237 -5.13 -6.29 -5.21
CA TYR A 237 -5.23 -7.73 -5.39
C TYR A 237 -3.98 -8.52 -4.94
N SER A 238 -2.98 -7.87 -4.36
CA SER A 238 -1.87 -8.55 -3.67
C SER A 238 -2.25 -8.89 -2.22
N LEU A 239 -1.39 -9.67 -1.54
CA LEU A 239 -1.57 -10.02 -0.13
C LEU A 239 -0.83 -9.03 0.77
N HIS A 240 -1.51 -8.52 1.79
CA HIS A 240 -0.87 -7.97 2.97
C HIS A 240 -0.58 -9.11 3.97
N GLY A 241 0.62 -9.69 3.87
CA GLY A 241 1.04 -10.87 4.63
C GLY A 241 1.32 -10.67 6.11
N MET A 242 1.20 -9.45 6.65
CA MET A 242 1.24 -9.20 8.11
C MET A 242 -0.12 -9.43 8.76
N VAL A 243 -1.21 -9.27 8.01
CA VAL A 243 -2.59 -9.35 8.50
C VAL A 243 -3.45 -10.35 7.74
N SER A 244 -2.85 -11.08 6.78
CA SER A 244 -3.52 -12.11 5.96
C SER A 244 -4.79 -11.59 5.27
N ARG A 245 -4.69 -10.40 4.67
CA ARG A 245 -5.76 -9.79 3.87
C ARG A 245 -5.33 -9.45 2.47
N ILE A 246 -6.22 -9.69 1.51
CA ILE A 246 -6.08 -9.21 0.15
C ILE A 246 -6.36 -7.71 0.15
N VAL A 247 -5.51 -6.98 -0.53
CA VAL A 247 -5.66 -5.55 -0.81
C VAL A 247 -6.74 -5.42 -1.87
N ILE A 248 -7.87 -4.76 -1.58
CA ILE A 248 -8.99 -4.73 -2.55
C ILE A 248 -9.51 -3.31 -2.76
N PRO A 249 -9.88 -2.94 -3.99
CA PRO A 249 -10.67 -1.74 -4.21
C PRO A 249 -12.02 -1.85 -3.47
N VAL A 250 -12.48 -0.73 -2.93
CA VAL A 250 -13.74 -0.60 -2.20
C VAL A 250 -14.53 0.54 -2.82
N ASP A 251 -15.72 0.24 -3.33
CA ASP A 251 -16.62 1.27 -3.84
C ASP A 251 -17.01 2.24 -2.72
N ARG A 252 -17.12 3.53 -3.05
CA ARG A 252 -17.50 4.57 -2.09
C ARG A 252 -18.74 4.19 -1.28
N SER A 253 -19.78 3.66 -1.90
CA SER A 253 -21.05 3.25 -1.25
C SER A 253 -20.93 2.08 -0.26
N ARG A 254 -19.76 1.41 -0.21
CA ARG A 254 -19.51 0.29 0.69
C ARG A 254 -18.58 0.67 1.84
N ILE A 255 -17.92 1.83 1.80
CA ILE A 255 -16.92 2.20 2.80
C ILE A 255 -17.53 2.26 4.19
N GLU A 256 -18.72 2.84 4.37
CA GLU A 256 -19.35 3.02 5.68
C GLU A 256 -19.67 1.71 6.41
N ARG A 257 -19.80 0.61 5.67
CA ARG A 257 -20.10 -0.72 6.22
C ARG A 257 -18.94 -1.71 6.04
N PHE A 258 -17.82 -1.25 5.51
CA PHE A 258 -16.68 -2.11 5.27
C PHE A 258 -16.09 -2.55 6.62
N ARG A 259 -15.66 -3.81 6.71
CA ARG A 259 -15.01 -4.36 7.90
C ARG A 259 -13.68 -4.99 7.50
N TYR A 260 -12.70 -5.00 8.38
CA TYR A 260 -11.41 -5.64 8.12
C TYR A 260 -11.53 -7.16 7.91
N ASP A 261 -12.65 -7.77 8.32
CA ASP A 261 -13.00 -9.17 8.12
C ASP A 261 -13.86 -9.43 6.88
N ASP A 262 -14.06 -8.43 6.00
CA ASP A 262 -14.85 -8.54 4.77
C ASP A 262 -14.43 -9.78 3.96
N PRO A 263 -15.35 -10.70 3.61
CA PRO A 263 -15.04 -11.94 2.91
C PRO A 263 -14.28 -11.74 1.60
N ARG A 264 -14.44 -10.61 0.92
CA ARG A 264 -13.72 -10.29 -0.33
C ARG A 264 -12.23 -10.03 -0.10
N ALA A 265 -11.86 -9.60 1.10
CA ALA A 265 -10.47 -9.38 1.49
C ALA A 265 -9.84 -10.63 2.12
N ARG A 266 -10.60 -11.71 2.32
CA ARG A 266 -10.07 -12.97 2.86
C ARG A 266 -9.51 -13.85 1.73
N PRO A 267 -8.22 -14.21 1.76
CA PRO A 267 -7.66 -15.14 0.78
C PRO A 267 -8.23 -16.55 0.95
N ARG A 268 -8.66 -17.15 -0.17
CA ARG A 268 -9.24 -18.50 -0.18
C ARG A 268 -8.18 -19.53 0.24
N GLY A 269 -8.56 -20.46 1.10
CA GLY A 269 -7.70 -21.57 1.53
C GLY A 269 -6.58 -21.18 2.49
N LEU A 270 -6.56 -19.95 3.01
CA LEU A 270 -5.65 -19.56 4.09
C LEU A 270 -6.41 -19.57 5.40
N HIS A 271 -6.10 -20.52 6.27
CA HIS A 271 -6.43 -20.45 7.69
C HIS A 271 -5.25 -19.79 8.43
N PRO A 272 -5.52 -18.93 9.44
CA PRO A 272 -4.48 -18.33 10.28
C PRO A 272 -3.54 -19.35 10.92
#